data_AF-A0A0F5VW96-F1
#
_entry.id   AF-A0A0F5VW96-F1
#
_cell.length_a   1.000
_cell.length_b   1.000
_cell.length_c   1.000
_cell.angle_alpha   90.00
_cell.angle_beta   90.00
_cell.angle_gamma   90.00
#
_symmetry.space_group_name_H-M   'P 1'
#
loop_
_entity.id
_entity.type
_entity.pdbx_description
1 polymer ?
#
loop_
_entity_poly.entity_id
_entity_poly.type
_entity_poly.pdbx_seq_one_letter_code
_entity_poly.pdbx_strand_id
1 'polypeptide(L)' 'MMRAGTELLVVERLLPQGDLVPSPAVAWDVHMLCNVGGSERTEDHYARLSAEAGFEATACHGLPLGGSLIHAVRGAGL' A
#
# COMPACT_ATOMS: atom_id res chain seq x y z
N MET A 1 7.35 -1.47 20.57
CA MET A 1 7.18 -2.51 19.53
C MET A 1 5.72 -2.94 19.48
N MET A 2 5.20 -3.28 18.30
CA MET A 2 3.86 -3.86 18.13
C MET A 2 3.87 -5.36 18.47
N ARG A 3 2.76 -5.87 19.02
CA ARG A 3 2.62 -7.29 19.40
C ARG A 3 2.33 -8.13 18.16
N ALA A 4 2.72 -9.41 18.19
CA ALA A 4 2.28 -10.37 17.18
C ALA A 4 0.75 -10.38 17.07
N GLY A 5 0.23 -10.47 15.85
CA GLY A 5 -1.21 -10.38 15.57
C GLY A 5 -1.78 -8.96 15.54
N THR A 6 -0.96 -7.91 15.75
CA THR A 6 -1.42 -6.53 15.56
C THR A 6 -1.75 -6.29 14.09
N GLU A 7 -2.93 -5.76 13.81
CA GLU A 7 -3.35 -5.37 12.46
C GLU A 7 -2.78 -3.99 12.11
N LEU A 8 -2.32 -3.86 10.87
CA LEU A 8 -1.95 -2.63 10.19
C LEU A 8 -2.86 -2.46 8.99
N LEU A 9 -3.62 -1.37 8.99
CA LEU A 9 -4.52 -0.99 7.92
C LEU A 9 -3.91 0.21 7.17
N VAL A 10 -3.46 -0.02 5.94
CA VAL A 10 -2.91 1.04 5.08
C VAL A 10 -3.99 1.44 4.07
N VAL A 11 -4.40 2.71 4.10
CA VAL A 11 -5.39 3.27 3.18
C VAL A 11 -4.67 4.19 2.22
N GLU A 12 -4.55 3.77 0.96
CA GLU A 12 -3.74 4.46 -0.05
C GLU A 12 -4.30 4.38 -1.46
N ARG A 13 -3.76 5.18 -2.38
CA ARG A 13 -4.04 5.05 -3.83
C ARG A 13 -2.99 4.18 -4.48
N LEU A 14 -3.37 2.99 -4.95
CA LEU A 14 -2.42 2.09 -5.59
C LEU A 14 -2.20 2.46 -7.06
N LEU A 15 -0.94 2.41 -7.47
CA LEU A 15 -0.60 2.46 -8.88
C LEU A 15 -1.16 1.20 -9.57
N PRO A 16 -1.86 1.36 -10.71
CA PRO A 16 -2.43 0.23 -11.43
C PRO A 16 -1.32 -0.69 -11.95
N GLN A 17 -1.58 -2.00 -11.96
CA GLN A 17 -0.74 -3.00 -12.60
C GLN A 17 -1.43 -3.47 -13.88
N GLY A 18 -0.70 -3.50 -15.00
CA GLY A 18 -1.24 -3.90 -16.31
C GLY A 18 -1.69 -2.73 -17.18
N ASP A 19 -2.71 -2.95 -18.00
CA ASP A 19 -3.15 -1.99 -19.03
C ASP A 19 -3.55 -0.63 -18.44
N LEU A 20 -3.34 0.43 -19.24
CA LEU A 20 -3.52 1.83 -18.85
C LEU A 20 -5.00 2.17 -18.64
N VAL A 21 -5.53 1.82 -17.47
CA VAL A 21 -6.81 2.32 -16.98
C VAL A 21 -6.57 3.69 -16.33
N PRO A 22 -7.38 4.72 -16.63
CA PRO A 22 -7.30 6.00 -15.95
C PRO A 22 -7.37 5.82 -14.43
N SER A 23 -6.33 6.28 -13.72
CA SER A 23 -6.24 6.15 -12.27
C SER A 23 -5.86 7.50 -11.66
N PRO A 24 -6.55 7.95 -10.59
CA PRO A 24 -6.15 9.14 -9.85
C PRO A 24 -4.77 8.98 -9.17
N ALA A 25 -4.30 7.76 -8.96
CA ALA A 25 -3.00 7.48 -8.35
C ALA A 25 -1.83 8.05 -9.18
N VAL A 26 -1.93 8.05 -10.51
CA VAL A 26 -0.84 8.54 -11.39
C VAL A 26 -0.67 10.05 -11.27
N ALA A 27 -1.76 10.81 -11.26
CA ALA A 27 -1.70 12.26 -11.08
C ALA A 27 -1.21 12.62 -9.67
N TRP A 28 -1.60 11.82 -8.67
CA TRP A 28 -1.17 12.00 -7.29
C TRP A 28 0.30 11.66 -7.08
N ASP A 29 0.83 10.64 -7.77
CA ASP A 29 2.26 10.28 -7.76
C ASP A 29 3.15 11.44 -8.21
N VAL A 30 2.79 12.09 -9.33
CA VAL A 30 3.50 13.30 -9.81
C VAL A 30 3.40 14.42 -8.78
N HIS A 31 2.23 14.63 -8.18
CA HIS A 31 2.05 15.63 -7.13
C HIS A 31 2.93 15.35 -5.90
N MET A 32 3.02 14.09 -5.45
CA MET A 32 3.88 13.65 -4.36
C MET A 32 5.36 13.85 -4.67
N LEU A 33 5.80 13.49 -5.88
CA LEU A 33 7.17 13.67 -6.33
C LEU A 33 7.57 15.14 -6.30
N CYS A 34 6.75 16.02 -6.87
CA CYS A 34 7.06 17.44 -6.98
C CYS A 34 7.06 18.17 -5.63
N ASN A 35 6.19 17.77 -4.70
CA ASN A 35 5.97 18.55 -3.48
C ASN A 35 6.73 18.01 -2.26
N VAL A 36 6.84 16.69 -2.13
CA VAL A 36 7.40 16.05 -0.93
C VAL A 36 8.46 14.99 -1.24
N GLY A 37 8.81 14.79 -2.52
CA GLY A 37 9.71 13.73 -2.96
C GLY A 37 9.17 12.32 -2.71
N GLY A 38 7.84 12.21 -2.53
CA GLY A 38 7.16 10.95 -2.29
C GLY A 38 6.81 10.22 -3.59
N SER A 39 6.24 9.04 -3.45
CA SER A 39 5.72 8.27 -4.57
C SER A 39 4.56 7.39 -4.12
N GLU A 40 3.62 7.18 -5.02
CA GLU A 40 2.64 6.10 -4.93
C GLU A 40 3.30 4.75 -5.23
N ARG A 41 2.61 3.66 -4.91
CA ARG A 41 3.16 2.30 -5.01
C ARG A 41 2.11 1.32 -5.50
N THR A 42 2.58 0.22 -6.11
CA THR A 42 1.73 -0.92 -6.45
C THR A 42 1.45 -1.77 -5.21
N GLU A 43 0.46 -2.65 -5.31
CA GLU A 43 0.16 -3.65 -4.27
C GLU A 43 1.38 -4.51 -3.93
N ASP A 44 2.06 -5.06 -4.95
CA ASP A 44 3.26 -5.89 -4.76
C ASP A 44 4.38 -5.17 -3.99
N HIS A 45 4.53 -3.86 -4.20
CA HIS A 45 5.53 -3.09 -3.49
C HIS A 45 5.14 -2.95 -2.01
N TYR A 46 3.86 -2.72 -1.70
CA TYR A 46 3.38 -2.73 -0.31
C TYR A 46 3.52 -4.10 0.35
N ALA A 47 3.29 -5.19 -0.36
CA ALA A 47 3.50 -6.54 0.16
C ALA A 47 4.96 -6.76 0.58
N ARG A 48 5.92 -6.33 -0.27
CA ARG A 48 7.35 -6.37 0.05
C ARG A 48 7.73 -5.49 1.24
N LEU A 49 7.27 -4.23 1.27
CA LEU A 49 7.54 -3.32 2.39
C LEU A 49 6.97 -3.84 3.70
N SER A 50 5.79 -4.45 3.66
CA SER A 50 5.18 -5.10 4.82
C SER A 50 6.08 -6.24 5.33
N ALA A 51 6.53 -7.11 4.43
CA ALA A 51 7.43 -8.22 4.78
C ALA A 51 8.76 -7.73 5.39
N GLU A 52 9.38 -6.72 4.78
CA GLU A 52 10.61 -6.08 5.28
C GLU A 52 10.40 -5.46 6.68
N ALA A 53 9.19 -4.99 6.98
CA ALA A 53 8.81 -4.44 8.28
C ALA A 53 8.35 -5.50 9.32
N GLY A 54 8.34 -6.79 8.96
CA GLY A 54 7.89 -7.88 9.82
C GLY A 54 6.37 -8.05 9.89
N PHE A 55 5.65 -7.61 8.85
CA PHE A 55 4.22 -7.81 8.64
C PHE A 55 3.98 -8.74 7.45
N GLU A 56 2.85 -9.44 7.47
CA GLU A 56 2.33 -10.17 6.33
C GLU A 56 1.13 -9.41 5.76
N ALA A 57 1.18 -8.99 4.50
CA ALA A 57 0.02 -8.42 3.81
C ALA A 57 -0.95 -9.55 3.46
N THR A 58 -2.14 -9.55 4.07
CA THR A 58 -3.10 -10.66 4.00
C THR A 58 -4.26 -10.40 3.04
N ALA A 59 -4.56 -9.12 2.76
CA ALA A 59 -5.59 -8.76 1.80
C ALA A 59 -5.39 -7.34 1.26
N CYS A 60 -5.94 -7.10 0.07
CA CYS A 60 -6.09 -5.78 -0.55
C CYS A 60 -7.54 -5.63 -1.03
N HIS A 61 -8.21 -4.56 -0.63
CA HIS A 61 -9.60 -4.28 -0.98
C HIS A 61 -9.71 -2.93 -1.68
N GLY A 62 -10.35 -2.89 -2.84
CA GLY A 62 -10.69 -1.62 -3.49
C GLY A 62 -11.71 -0.82 -2.67
N LEU A 63 -11.52 0.48 -2.62
CA LEU A 63 -12.39 1.46 -1.97
C LEU A 63 -12.97 2.44 -3.01
N PRO A 64 -14.05 3.15 -2.68
CA PRO A 64 -14.53 4.25 -3.51
C PRO A 64 -13.43 5.29 -3.80
N LEU A 65 -13.60 6.05 -4.89
CA LEU A 65 -12.71 7.14 -5.30
C LEU A 65 -11.27 6.70 -5.61
N GLY A 66 -11.09 5.43 -5.98
CA GLY A 66 -9.79 4.88 -6.40
C GLY A 66 -8.80 4.67 -5.25
N GLY A 67 -9.31 4.57 -4.01
CA GLY A 67 -8.49 4.13 -2.87
C GLY A 67 -8.45 2.61 -2.75
N SER A 68 -7.55 2.12 -1.91
CA SER A 68 -7.45 0.72 -1.51
C SER A 68 -7.14 0.63 -0.02
N LEU A 69 -7.62 -0.44 0.60
CA LEU A 69 -7.24 -0.86 1.95
C LEU A 69 -6.34 -2.09 1.83
N ILE A 70 -5.07 -1.95 2.22
CA ILE A 70 -4.17 -3.07 2.44
C ILE A 70 -4.25 -3.47 3.91
N HIS A 71 -4.60 -4.72 4.16
CA HIS A 71 -4.62 -5.30 5.49
C HIS A 71 -3.36 -6.14 5.69
N ALA A 72 -2.56 -5.77 6.69
CA ALA A 72 -1.37 -6.51 7.07
C ALA A 72 -1.38 -6.88 8.56
N VAL A 73 -0.78 -8.01 8.91
CA VAL A 73 -0.74 -8.51 10.29
C VAL A 73 0.70 -8.66 10.75
N ARG A 74 1.00 -8.21 11.96
CA ARG A 74 2.33 -8.33 12.54
C ARG A 74 2.66 -9.81 12.77
N GLY A 75 3.72 -10.30 12.13
CA GLY A 75 4.19 -11.66 12.32
C GLY A 75 4.61 -11.93 13.76
N ALA A 76 4.42 -13.16 14.22
CA ALA A 76 5.13 -13.67 15.39
C ALA A 76 6.62 -13.71 15.01
N GLY A 77 7.41 -12.76 15.49
CA GLY A 77 8.85 -12.74 15.19
C GLY A 77 9.48 -14.09 15.52
N LEU A 78 10.48 -14.49 14.74
CA LEU A 78 11.37 -15.61 15.08
C LEU A 78 12.00 -15.38 16.45
#